data_AF-K1S959-F1
#
_entry.id   AF-K1S959-F1
#
_cell.length_a   1.000
_cell.length_b   1.000
_cell.length_c   1.000
_cell.angle_alpha   90.00
_cell.angle_beta   90.00
_cell.angle_gamma   90.00
#
_symmetry.space_group_name_H-M   'P 1'
#
loop_
_entity.id
_entity.type
_entity.pdbx_description
1 polymer ?
#
loop_
_entity_poly.entity_id
_entity_poly.type
_entity_poly.pdbx_seq_one_letter_code
_entity_poly.pdbx_strand_id
1 'polypeptide(L)'
;GSTLDEVIEQQLHNGPYGRCVFRCDNNVVDNQVVTMEMASGVTVSLAMETFTLDDRRETHIRMTHGEIEGDERTLRIRKFRGGEEQIIDFRELAGTPFHAGADLNLIGDFVEAISRRGGHRFRTTIEESVESHRICFEAEHSRHTGKTLLLE
;
A
#
# COMPACT_ATOMS: atom_id res chain seq x y z
N GLY A 1 29.41 22.25 15.97
CA GLY A 1 28.24 21.49 15.50
C GLY A 1 28.59 20.02 15.59
N SER A 2 27.65 19.17 15.93
CA SER A 2 27.86 17.72 16.01
C SER A 2 27.96 17.10 14.62
N THR A 3 28.69 16.00 14.50
CA THR A 3 28.71 15.18 13.28
C THR A 3 27.42 14.35 13.16
N LEU A 4 27.16 13.77 11.99
CA LEU A 4 26.00 12.88 11.80
C LEU A 4 26.09 11.65 12.72
N ASP A 5 27.28 11.06 12.87
CA ASP A 5 27.49 9.88 13.70
C ASP A 5 27.22 10.18 15.18
N GLU A 6 27.70 11.33 15.68
CA GLU A 6 27.43 11.80 17.04
C GLU A 6 25.92 11.98 17.27
N VAL A 7 25.18 12.48 16.28
CA VAL A 7 23.72 12.63 16.36
C VAL A 7 23.03 11.26 16.38
N ILE A 8 23.46 10.32 15.52
CA ILE A 8 22.89 8.96 15.47
C ILE A 8 23.12 8.24 16.80
N GLU A 9 24.34 8.22 17.32
CA GLU A 9 24.64 7.59 18.62
C GLU A 9 23.80 8.22 19.74
N GLN A 10 23.74 9.55 19.78
CA GLN A 10 22.94 10.24 20.79
C GLN A 10 21.45 9.85 20.70
N GLN A 11 20.89 9.71 19.49
CA GLN A 11 19.49 9.30 19.28
C GLN A 11 19.25 7.82 19.59
N LEU A 12 20.22 6.95 19.34
CA LEU A 12 20.14 5.53 19.71
C LEU A 12 20.26 5.34 21.23
N HIS A 13 20.99 6.21 21.93
CA HIS A 13 21.11 6.11 23.39
C HIS A 13 19.95 6.78 24.14
N ASN A 14 19.52 7.95 23.68
CA ASN A 14 18.63 8.83 24.45
C ASN A 14 17.34 9.22 23.71
N GLY A 15 17.28 8.94 22.40
CA GLY A 15 16.16 9.31 21.55
C GLY A 15 15.11 8.20 21.43
N PRO A 16 14.00 8.48 20.72
CA PRO A 16 12.94 7.50 20.49
C PRO A 16 13.42 6.31 19.66
N TYR A 17 14.44 6.50 18.80
CA TYR A 17 14.99 5.48 17.91
C TYR A 17 15.76 4.37 18.63
N GLY A 18 16.21 4.62 19.87
CA GLY A 18 16.90 3.63 20.71
C GLY A 18 15.99 2.69 21.50
N ARG A 19 14.68 2.99 21.54
CA ARG A 19 13.75 2.28 22.43
C ARG A 19 13.29 0.97 21.78
N CYS A 20 13.24 -0.11 22.57
CA CYS A 20 12.74 -1.40 22.10
C CYS A 20 11.23 -1.30 21.79
N VAL A 21 10.83 -1.48 20.52
CA VAL A 21 9.43 -1.34 20.06
C VAL A 21 8.43 -2.17 20.87
N PHE A 22 8.83 -3.35 21.35
CA PHE A 22 8.01 -4.25 22.18
C PHE A 22 7.84 -3.81 23.64
N ARG A 23 8.66 -2.85 24.09
CA ARG A 23 8.65 -2.31 25.47
C ARG A 23 8.31 -0.83 25.49
N CYS A 24 7.87 -0.28 24.36
CA CYS A 24 7.42 1.09 24.24
C CYS A 24 5.90 1.19 24.31
N ASP A 25 5.43 2.42 24.27
CA ASP A 25 4.04 2.83 24.07
C ASP A 25 3.55 2.63 22.63
N ASN A 26 4.07 1.61 21.92
CA ASN A 26 3.60 1.28 20.57
C ASN A 26 2.21 0.67 20.65
N ASN A 27 1.23 1.32 20.02
CA ASN A 27 -0.16 0.91 19.96
C ASN A 27 -0.60 0.50 18.55
N VAL A 28 0.34 0.45 17.60
CA VAL A 28 0.08 -0.06 16.25
C VAL A 28 -0.24 -1.54 16.34
N VAL A 29 -1.26 -1.97 15.61
CA VAL A 29 -1.69 -3.37 15.58
C VAL A 29 -0.81 -4.22 14.70
N ASP A 30 -0.50 -5.42 15.18
CA ASP A 30 0.31 -6.39 14.44
C ASP A 30 -0.48 -7.03 13.28
N ASN A 31 -1.81 -7.09 13.44
CA ASN A 31 -2.76 -7.60 12.46
C ASN A 31 -4.04 -6.74 12.42
N GLN A 32 -4.48 -6.37 11.22
CA GLN A 32 -5.74 -5.64 11.01
C GLN A 32 -6.43 -6.14 9.74
N VAL A 33 -7.72 -6.42 9.86
CA VAL A 33 -8.58 -6.69 8.70
C VAL A 33 -9.62 -5.58 8.62
N VAL A 34 -9.66 -4.91 7.46
CA VAL A 34 -10.64 -3.88 7.14
C VAL A 34 -11.55 -4.42 6.05
N THR A 35 -12.86 -4.43 6.29
CA THR A 35 -13.87 -4.76 5.28
C THR A 35 -14.70 -3.53 4.98
N MET A 36 -14.87 -3.23 3.70
CA MET A 36 -15.57 -2.05 3.22
C MET A 36 -16.62 -2.47 2.19
N GLU A 37 -17.77 -1.81 2.22
CA GLU A 37 -18.73 -1.82 1.13
C GLU A 37 -18.62 -0.48 0.40
N MET A 38 -18.28 -0.53 -0.89
CA MET A 38 -18.19 0.65 -1.73
C MET A 38 -19.60 1.10 -2.14
N ALA A 39 -19.77 2.36 -2.52
CA ALA A 39 -21.07 2.88 -3.01
C ALA A 39 -21.64 2.10 -4.22
N SER A 40 -20.78 1.39 -4.97
CA SER A 40 -21.18 0.51 -6.07
C SER A 40 -21.71 -0.86 -5.62
N GLY A 41 -21.69 -1.17 -4.32
CA GLY A 41 -21.98 -2.48 -3.74
C GLY A 41 -20.80 -3.47 -3.81
N VAL A 42 -19.63 -3.05 -4.32
CA VAL A 42 -18.42 -3.87 -4.30
C VAL A 42 -17.92 -4.01 -2.86
N THR A 43 -17.63 -5.23 -2.42
CA THR A 43 -16.97 -5.47 -1.14
C THR A 43 -15.46 -5.52 -1.31
N VAL A 44 -14.73 -4.81 -0.46
CA VAL A 44 -13.26 -4.82 -0.39
C VAL A 44 -12.85 -5.35 0.96
N SER A 45 -11.85 -6.25 0.99
CA SER A 45 -11.20 -6.71 2.21
C SER A 45 -9.71 -6.46 2.11
N LEU A 46 -9.15 -5.75 3.08
CA LEU A 46 -7.71 -5.50 3.21
C LEU A 46 -7.24 -6.14 4.51
N ALA A 47 -6.25 -7.03 4.42
CA ALA A 47 -5.58 -7.62 5.57
C ALA A 47 -4.13 -7.12 5.61
N MET A 48 -3.71 -6.63 6.77
CA MET A 48 -2.33 -6.25 7.06
C MET A 48 -1.82 -7.12 8.20
N GLU A 49 -0.67 -7.78 8.00
CA GLU A 49 -0.07 -8.71 8.95
C GLU A 49 1.43 -8.45 9.06
N THR A 50 1.95 -8.36 10.30
CA THR A 50 3.35 -7.99 10.56
C THR A 50 4.26 -9.21 10.77
N PHE A 51 3.73 -10.31 11.29
CA PHE A 51 4.54 -11.49 11.67
C PHE A 51 4.57 -12.55 10.57
N THR A 52 5.07 -12.17 9.41
CA THR A 52 5.26 -13.02 8.22
C THR A 52 6.73 -13.04 7.80
N LEU A 53 7.16 -14.12 7.12
CA LEU A 53 8.49 -14.22 6.51
C LEU A 53 8.55 -13.64 5.10
N ASP A 54 7.42 -13.13 4.63
CA ASP A 54 7.22 -12.60 3.29
C ASP A 54 6.69 -11.18 3.38
N ASP A 55 7.24 -10.26 2.59
CA ASP A 55 6.80 -8.87 2.51
C ASP A 55 5.88 -8.60 1.30
N ARG A 56 5.43 -9.68 0.64
CA ARG A 56 4.57 -9.63 -0.53
C ARG A 56 3.16 -9.12 -0.25
N ARG A 57 2.67 -8.29 -1.16
CA ARG A 57 1.27 -7.87 -1.31
C ARG A 57 0.55 -8.83 -2.24
N GLU A 58 -0.50 -9.44 -1.73
CA GLU A 58 -1.42 -10.25 -2.52
C GLU A 58 -2.67 -9.44 -2.89
N THR A 59 -3.14 -9.60 -4.12
CA THR A 59 -4.36 -8.92 -4.60
C THR A 59 -5.23 -9.89 -5.37
N HIS A 60 -6.51 -9.98 -5.01
CA HIS A 60 -7.50 -10.78 -5.73
C HIS A 60 -8.69 -9.91 -6.13
N ILE A 61 -8.85 -9.68 -7.43
CA ILE A 61 -9.98 -8.94 -8.00
C ILE A 61 -10.93 -9.95 -8.63
N ARG A 62 -12.16 -10.03 -8.13
CA ARG A 62 -13.19 -10.97 -8.61
C ARG A 62 -14.30 -10.22 -9.32
N MET A 63 -14.63 -10.67 -10.52
CA MET A 63 -15.62 -10.04 -11.40
C MET A 63 -16.57 -11.11 -11.94
N THR A 64 -17.64 -10.69 -12.61
CA THR A 64 -18.69 -11.60 -13.12
C THR A 64 -18.22 -12.54 -14.23
N HIS A 65 -17.14 -12.20 -14.94
CA HIS A 65 -16.66 -12.95 -16.11
C HIS A 65 -15.24 -13.50 -15.93
N GLY A 66 -14.62 -13.28 -14.78
CA GLY A 66 -13.25 -13.65 -14.54
C GLY A 66 -12.68 -13.05 -13.27
N GLU A 67 -11.39 -13.25 -13.09
CA GLU A 67 -10.65 -12.80 -11.92
C GLU A 67 -9.19 -12.52 -12.25
N ILE A 68 -8.57 -11.74 -11.37
CA ILE A 68 -7.15 -11.40 -11.42
C ILE A 68 -6.57 -11.69 -10.05
N GLU A 69 -5.52 -12.50 -10.01
CA GLU A 69 -4.70 -12.75 -8.81
C GLU A 69 -3.30 -12.21 -9.05
N GLY A 70 -2.74 -11.54 -8.06
CA GLY A 70 -1.38 -11.01 -8.09
C GLY A 70 -0.66 -11.21 -6.77
N ASP A 71 0.65 -11.50 -6.84
CA ASP A 71 1.54 -11.74 -5.70
C ASP A 71 2.85 -10.93 -5.83
N GLU A 72 2.79 -9.78 -6.51
CA GLU A 72 3.89 -8.92 -6.97
C GLU A 72 4.83 -9.51 -8.01
N ARG A 73 4.95 -10.83 -8.05
CA ARG A 73 5.86 -11.54 -8.96
C ARG A 73 5.16 -11.96 -10.23
N THR A 74 3.88 -12.29 -10.12
CA THR A 74 3.04 -12.73 -11.22
C THR A 74 1.67 -12.06 -11.16
N LEU A 75 1.08 -11.83 -12.33
CA LEU A 75 -0.35 -11.57 -12.46
C LEU A 75 -0.98 -12.71 -13.23
N ARG A 76 -1.96 -13.37 -12.63
CA ARG A 76 -2.74 -14.45 -13.23
C ARG A 76 -4.14 -13.92 -13.53
N ILE A 77 -4.50 -13.89 -14.81
CA ILE A 77 -5.77 -13.38 -15.32
C ILE A 77 -6.55 -14.57 -15.87
N ARG A 78 -7.72 -14.87 -15.29
CA ARG A 78 -8.56 -16.00 -15.69
C ARG A 78 -9.92 -15.53 -16.20
N LYS A 79 -10.31 -16.00 -17.39
CA LYS A 79 -11.69 -15.85 -17.89
C LYS A 79 -12.49 -17.10 -17.57
N PHE A 80 -13.66 -16.93 -16.95
CA PHE A 80 -14.52 -18.09 -16.61
C PHE A 80 -15.09 -18.77 -17.85
N ARG A 81 -15.39 -17.98 -18.88
CA ARG A 81 -15.86 -18.51 -20.16
C ARG A 81 -14.68 -18.71 -21.11
N GLY A 82 -14.59 -19.90 -21.69
CA GLY A 82 -13.56 -20.25 -22.67
C GLY A 82 -12.27 -20.83 -22.05
N GLY A 83 -12.08 -20.70 -20.73
CA GLY A 83 -10.93 -21.29 -20.02
C GLY A 83 -9.60 -20.63 -20.32
N GLU A 84 -9.61 -19.43 -20.89
CA GLU A 84 -8.39 -18.66 -21.15
C GLU A 84 -7.76 -18.20 -19.83
N GLU A 85 -6.49 -18.56 -19.64
CA GLU A 85 -5.62 -18.07 -18.57
C GLU A 85 -4.41 -17.38 -19.19
N GLN A 86 -4.08 -16.20 -18.68
CA GLN A 86 -2.84 -15.50 -18.99
C GLN A 86 -2.05 -15.28 -17.70
N ILE A 87 -0.76 -15.61 -17.74
CA ILE A 87 0.18 -15.29 -16.68
C ILE A 87 1.15 -14.24 -17.22
N ILE A 88 1.22 -13.10 -16.54
CA ILE A 88 2.24 -12.09 -16.76
C ILE A 88 3.28 -12.25 -15.66
N ASP A 89 4.53 -12.45 -16.04
CA ASP A 89 5.64 -12.74 -15.14
C ASP A 89 6.54 -11.52 -14.96
N PHE A 90 6.64 -11.03 -13.73
CA PHE A 90 7.46 -9.90 -13.32
C PHE A 90 8.66 -10.32 -12.45
N ARG A 91 8.95 -11.63 -12.32
CA ARG A 91 10.02 -12.12 -11.44
C ARG A 91 11.39 -11.53 -11.75
N GLU A 92 11.68 -11.24 -13.01
CA GLU A 92 12.93 -10.58 -13.42
C GLU A 92 13.00 -9.12 -12.95
N LEU A 93 11.86 -8.44 -12.85
CA LEU A 93 11.76 -7.05 -12.39
C LEU A 93 11.76 -6.94 -10.86
N ALA A 94 11.17 -7.91 -10.15
CA ALA A 94 10.98 -7.87 -8.70
C ALA A 94 12.28 -7.74 -7.89
N GLY A 95 13.43 -8.11 -8.45
CA GLY A 95 14.74 -7.94 -7.81
C GLY A 95 15.47 -6.63 -8.16
N THR A 96 14.89 -5.79 -9.01
CA THR A 96 15.55 -4.56 -9.47
C THR A 96 15.37 -3.42 -8.45
N PRO A 97 16.37 -2.52 -8.29
CA PRO A 97 16.30 -1.41 -7.34
C PRO A 97 15.08 -0.51 -7.54
N PHE A 98 14.80 0.34 -6.54
CA PHE A 98 13.75 1.36 -6.61
C PHE A 98 12.34 0.77 -6.81
N HIS A 99 12.04 -0.28 -6.03
CA HIS A 99 10.77 -1.03 -6.10
C HIS A 99 10.45 -1.49 -7.52
N ALA A 100 11.35 -2.28 -8.12
CA ALA A 100 11.23 -2.72 -9.51
C ALA A 100 11.16 -1.58 -10.55
N GLY A 101 11.77 -0.43 -10.25
CA GLY A 101 11.70 0.79 -11.06
C GLY A 101 10.43 1.62 -10.87
N ALA A 102 9.51 1.23 -10.00
CA ALA A 102 8.29 2.00 -9.71
C ALA A 102 8.60 3.41 -9.19
N ASP A 103 9.59 3.57 -8.31
CA ASP A 103 9.93 4.89 -7.75
C ASP A 103 10.43 5.84 -8.84
N LEU A 104 11.26 5.34 -9.76
CA LEU A 104 11.77 6.15 -10.88
C LEU A 104 10.66 6.56 -11.83
N ASN A 105 9.67 5.69 -12.07
CA ASN A 105 8.50 6.02 -12.87
C ASN A 105 7.63 7.08 -12.18
N LEU A 106 7.43 7.00 -10.87
CA LEU A 106 6.69 8.02 -10.09
C LEU A 106 7.39 9.39 -10.15
N ILE A 107 8.71 9.42 -9.96
CA ILE A 107 9.49 10.66 -10.06
C ILE A 107 9.47 11.19 -11.50
N GLY A 108 9.56 10.32 -12.50
CA GLY A 108 9.47 10.69 -13.91
C GLY A 108 8.12 11.35 -14.25
N ASP A 109 7.01 10.75 -13.81
CA ASP A 109 5.65 11.28 -13.96
C ASP A 109 5.53 12.67 -13.33
N PHE A 110 6.04 12.84 -12.10
CA PHE A 110 6.08 14.14 -11.43
C PHE A 110 6.90 15.19 -12.20
N VAL A 111 8.11 14.84 -12.66
CA VAL A 111 8.98 15.75 -13.42
C VAL A 111 8.32 16.14 -14.74
N GLU A 112 7.69 15.20 -15.43
CA GLU A 112 6.94 15.47 -16.66
C GLU A 112 5.80 16.47 -16.40
N ALA A 113 5.07 16.29 -15.29
CA ALA A 113 3.95 17.14 -14.91
C ALA A 113 4.34 18.60 -14.70
N ILE A 114 5.45 18.85 -14.01
CA ILE A 114 5.93 20.21 -13.75
C ILE A 114 6.64 20.82 -14.96
N SER A 115 7.23 19.99 -15.83
CA SER A 115 7.97 20.44 -17.00
C SER A 115 7.04 20.87 -18.14
N ARG A 116 5.87 20.24 -18.27
CA ARG A 116 4.85 20.60 -19.26
C ARG A 116 3.88 21.62 -18.65
N ARG A 117 3.97 22.89 -19.07
CA ARG A 117 3.06 23.96 -18.63
C ARG A 117 1.63 23.71 -19.14
N GLY A 118 0.88 22.89 -18.40
CA GLY A 118 -0.50 22.50 -18.69
C GLY A 118 -0.59 21.24 -19.55
N GLY A 119 -1.42 20.28 -19.12
CA GLY A 119 -1.79 19.10 -19.92
C GLY A 119 -1.27 17.74 -19.43
N HIS A 120 -0.60 17.67 -18.28
CA HIS A 120 -0.25 16.39 -17.67
C HIS A 120 -1.35 15.93 -16.71
N ARG A 121 -1.83 14.70 -16.90
CA ARG A 121 -2.86 14.08 -16.07
C ARG A 121 -2.21 12.96 -15.26
N PHE A 122 -2.08 13.19 -13.95
CA PHE A 122 -1.62 12.16 -13.02
C PHE A 122 -2.54 10.94 -13.04
N ARG A 123 -1.97 9.78 -12.73
CA ARG A 123 -2.73 8.52 -12.56
C ARG A 123 -3.69 8.57 -11.39
N THR A 124 -3.34 9.34 -10.35
CA THR A 124 -4.15 9.57 -9.15
C THR A 124 -4.21 11.07 -8.89
N THR A 125 -5.39 11.61 -8.61
CA THR A 125 -5.53 13.03 -8.24
C THR A 125 -5.21 13.26 -6.75
N ILE A 126 -5.11 14.54 -6.36
CA ILE A 126 -4.94 14.90 -4.94
C ILE A 126 -6.18 14.45 -4.16
N GLU A 127 -7.38 14.65 -4.72
CA GLU A 127 -8.65 14.27 -4.10
C GLU A 127 -8.73 12.77 -3.84
N GLU A 128 -8.38 11.94 -4.83
CA GLU A 128 -8.32 10.48 -4.67
C GLU A 128 -7.29 10.06 -3.62
N SER A 129 -6.15 10.74 -3.57
CA SER A 129 -5.11 10.49 -2.56
C SER A 129 -5.56 10.89 -1.16
N VAL A 130 -6.27 12.01 -1.01
CA VAL A 130 -6.81 12.45 0.28
C VAL A 130 -7.89 11.49 0.76
N GLU A 131 -8.75 11.01 -0.14
CA GLU A 131 -9.81 10.05 0.21
C GLU A 131 -9.22 8.72 0.71
N SER A 132 -8.13 8.22 0.12
CA SER A 132 -7.48 7.00 0.64
C SER A 132 -6.93 7.19 2.06
N HIS A 133 -6.39 8.36 2.39
CA HIS A 133 -5.94 8.67 3.74
C HIS A 133 -7.11 8.79 4.72
N ARG A 134 -8.23 9.39 4.28
CA ARG A 134 -9.46 9.45 5.08
C ARG A 134 -9.95 8.05 5.43
N ILE A 135 -9.98 7.12 4.47
CA ILE A 135 -10.34 5.72 4.71
C ILE A 135 -9.43 5.10 5.80
N CYS A 136 -8.12 5.36 5.78
CA CYS A 136 -7.22 4.88 6.83
C CYS A 136 -7.58 5.42 8.22
N PHE A 137 -7.88 6.71 8.33
CA PHE A 137 -8.29 7.31 9.61
C PHE A 137 -9.63 6.77 10.11
N GLU A 138 -10.60 6.56 9.22
CA GLU A 138 -11.90 5.99 9.59
C GLU A 138 -11.77 4.50 9.95
N ALA A 139 -10.91 3.73 9.29
CA ALA A 139 -10.60 2.36 9.70
C ALA A 139 -10.03 2.30 11.12
N GLU A 140 -9.20 3.28 11.50
CA GLU A 140 -8.66 3.40 12.85
C GLU A 140 -9.72 3.84 13.87
N HIS A 141 -10.60 4.77 13.50
CA HIS A 141 -11.75 5.15 14.31
C HIS A 141 -12.68 3.96 14.57
N SER A 142 -12.95 3.16 13.53
CA SER A 142 -13.73 1.93 13.61
C SER A 142 -13.08 0.95 14.58
N ARG A 143 -11.76 0.72 14.47
CA ARG A 143 -11.00 -0.15 15.38
C ARG A 143 -11.13 0.28 16.84
N HIS A 144 -11.01 1.57 17.13
CA HIS A 144 -11.10 2.09 18.49
C HIS A 144 -12.51 2.06 19.09
N THR A 145 -13.53 2.21 18.26
CA THR A 145 -14.93 2.31 18.71
C THR A 145 -15.70 0.99 18.61
N GLY A 146 -15.20 0.03 17.82
CA GLY A 146 -15.89 -1.22 17.49
C GLY A 146 -17.12 -1.01 16.62
N LYS A 147 -17.20 0.09 15.85
CA LYS A 147 -18.37 0.46 15.05
C LYS A 147 -18.07 0.45 13.57
N THR A 148 -19.02 -0.03 12.78
CA THR A 148 -19.05 0.23 11.33
C THR A 148 -19.29 1.71 11.08
N LEU A 149 -18.47 2.33 10.23
CA LEU A 149 -18.57 3.74 9.87
C LEU A 149 -19.09 3.88 8.45
N LEU A 150 -19.92 4.90 8.24
CA LEU A 150 -20.37 5.31 6.91
C LEU A 150 -19.51 6.48 6.47
N LEU A 151 -18.88 6.35 5.30
CA LEU A 151 -18.14 7.44 4.68
C LEU A 151 -19.08 8.18 3.74
N GLU A 152 -19.25 9.49 3.97
CA GLU A 152 -20.00 10.42 3.11
C GLU A 152 -19.11 11.08 2.05
#